data_AF-A0A950D863-F1
#
_entry.id   AF-A0A950D863-F1
#
_cell.length_a   1.000
_cell.length_b   1.000
_cell.length_c   1.000
_cell.angle_alpha   90.00
_cell.angle_beta   90.00
_cell.angle_gamma   90.00
#
_symmetry.space_group_name_H-M   'P 1'
#
loop_
_entity.id
_entity.type
_entity.pdbx_description
1 polymer ?
#
loop_
_entity_poly.entity_id
_entity_poly.type
_entity_poly.pdbx_seq_one_letter_code
_entity_poly.pdbx_strand_id
1 'polypeptide(L)'
;MKCDVMEGSIMHRSDSVFRTVSKALLRPLLKPVRNMDNAKKRKITGLLWPKYSVAIDSINRNAEMVATLQRLEADGVESFTNKLELYSAINKKLGDVCVSYLEFGVWKGVTLGAWATINTNPNSRFYGFDSFEGLPEDWVHGFGVTRKEIFDLKGIAPT
;
A
#
# COMPACT_ATOMS: atom_id res chain seq x y z
N MET A 1 -27.15 7.32 -23.56
CA MET A 1 -26.89 6.03 -22.88
C MET A 1 -26.29 6.37 -21.53
N LYS A 2 -27.09 6.29 -20.46
CA LYS A 2 -26.66 6.59 -19.09
C LYS A 2 -25.86 5.39 -18.58
N CYS A 3 -24.63 5.61 -18.15
CA CYS A 3 -23.89 4.65 -17.32
C CYS A 3 -24.08 5.10 -15.88
N ASP A 4 -24.91 4.35 -15.16
CA ASP A 4 -25.05 4.45 -13.72
C ASP A 4 -23.73 4.02 -13.07
N VAL A 5 -22.94 5.01 -12.68
CA VAL A 5 -21.84 4.83 -11.75
C VAL A 5 -22.49 4.63 -10.39
N MET A 6 -22.53 3.39 -9.91
CA MET A 6 -22.84 3.11 -8.52
C MET A 6 -21.81 3.81 -7.64
N GLU A 7 -22.18 4.96 -7.10
CA GLU A 7 -21.54 5.62 -5.97
C GLU A 7 -21.49 4.62 -4.82
N GLY A 8 -20.35 3.93 -4.70
CA GLY A 8 -19.98 3.24 -3.48
C GLY A 8 -19.81 4.28 -2.40
N SER A 9 -20.89 4.50 -1.64
CA SER A 9 -20.89 5.26 -0.39
C SER A 9 -19.63 4.91 0.39
N ILE A 10 -18.79 5.92 0.62
CA ILE A 10 -17.66 5.85 1.54
C ILE A 10 -18.25 5.37 2.86
N MET A 11 -18.06 4.08 3.14
CA MET A 11 -18.54 3.45 4.35
C MET A 11 -17.64 3.95 5.47
N HIS A 12 -18.02 5.09 6.04
CA HIS A 12 -17.49 5.63 7.28
C HIS A 12 -17.98 4.74 8.43
N ARG A 13 -17.53 3.48 8.47
CA ARG A 13 -17.99 2.49 9.44
C ARG A 13 -16.80 1.67 9.95
N SER A 14 -16.47 1.95 11.23
CA SER A 14 -15.76 1.11 12.20
C SER A 14 -14.30 1.39 12.58
N ASP A 15 -13.69 2.51 12.21
CA ASP A 15 -12.35 2.86 12.74
C ASP A 15 -12.34 3.15 14.26
N SER A 16 -13.46 3.60 14.83
CA SER A 16 -13.55 3.88 16.28
C SER A 16 -13.59 2.60 17.13
N VAL A 17 -14.19 1.53 16.62
CA VAL A 17 -14.42 0.29 17.36
C VAL A 17 -13.11 -0.51 17.44
N PHE A 18 -12.37 -0.65 16.34
CA PHE A 18 -11.06 -1.31 16.34
C PHE A 18 -10.00 -0.56 17.16
N ARG A 19 -9.98 0.79 17.10
CA ARG A 19 -9.09 1.65 17.90
C ARG A 19 -9.31 1.47 19.41
N THR A 20 -10.54 1.22 19.83
CA THR A 20 -10.90 1.13 21.26
C THR A 20 -10.65 -0.28 21.81
N VAL A 21 -10.99 -1.32 21.04
CA VAL A 21 -10.82 -2.71 21.47
C VAL A 21 -9.34 -3.10 21.58
N SER A 22 -8.50 -2.68 20.63
CA SER A 22 -7.06 -2.98 20.65
C SER A 22 -6.35 -2.34 21.86
N LYS A 23 -6.65 -1.07 22.16
CA LYS A 23 -6.05 -0.37 23.32
C LYS A 23 -6.56 -0.93 24.65
N ALA A 24 -7.81 -1.33 24.78
CA ALA A 24 -8.37 -1.83 26.04
C ALA A 24 -7.89 -3.24 26.39
N LEU A 25 -7.82 -4.16 25.42
CA LEU A 25 -7.42 -5.56 25.67
C LEU A 25 -5.92 -5.72 25.96
N LEU A 26 -5.06 -4.91 25.32
CA LEU A 26 -3.61 -5.08 25.38
C LEU A 26 -2.92 -4.18 26.43
N ARG A 27 -3.60 -3.15 26.96
CA ARG A 27 -3.03 -2.24 27.97
C ARG A 27 -2.52 -2.92 29.25
N PRO A 28 -3.20 -3.93 29.84
CA PRO A 28 -2.68 -4.62 31.00
C PRO A 28 -1.52 -5.56 30.65
N LEU A 29 -1.55 -6.16 29.46
CA LEU A 29 -0.54 -7.12 28.96
C LEU A 29 0.78 -6.46 28.56
N LEU A 30 0.76 -5.19 28.14
CA LEU A 30 1.94 -4.47 27.61
C LEU A 30 2.65 -3.57 28.64
N LYS A 31 2.01 -3.24 29.77
CA LYS A 31 2.64 -2.43 30.84
C LYS A 31 3.95 -3.00 31.40
N PRO A 32 4.12 -4.32 31.60
CA PRO A 32 5.36 -4.87 32.18
C PRO A 32 6.55 -4.83 31.22
N VAL A 33 6.31 -4.77 29.91
CA VAL A 33 7.34 -4.94 28.88
C VAL A 33 8.06 -3.63 28.58
N ARG A 34 7.48 -2.48 28.90
CA ARG A 34 8.01 -1.17 28.48
C ARG A 34 9.38 -0.83 29.09
N ASN A 35 9.66 -1.30 30.32
CA ASN A 35 10.92 -1.04 31.05
C ASN A 35 11.89 -2.25 31.10
N MET A 36 11.63 -3.32 30.35
CA MET A 36 12.57 -4.45 30.28
C MET A 36 13.71 -4.17 29.31
N ASP A 37 14.91 -4.59 29.71
CA ASP A 37 16.07 -4.70 28.82
C ASP A 37 15.75 -5.58 27.59
N ASN A 38 16.30 -5.21 26.43
CA ASN A 38 16.07 -5.86 25.15
C ASN A 38 16.52 -7.34 25.15
N ALA A 39 17.57 -7.70 25.90
CA ALA A 39 17.97 -9.10 26.02
C ALA A 39 16.95 -9.92 26.82
N LYS A 40 16.40 -9.35 27.91
CA LYS A 40 15.31 -9.98 28.67
C LYS A 40 14.02 -10.09 27.85
N LYS A 41 13.68 -9.06 27.07
CA LYS A 41 12.56 -9.10 26.11
C LYS A 41 12.73 -10.25 25.14
N ARG A 42 13.87 -10.34 24.44
CA ARG A 42 14.14 -11.44 23.48
C ARG A 42 14.03 -12.82 24.12
N LYS A 43 14.53 -13.01 25.34
CA LYS A 43 14.46 -14.30 26.05
C LYS A 43 13.04 -14.69 26.42
N ILE A 44 12.24 -13.75 26.94
CA ILE A 44 10.84 -14.00 27.30
C ILE A 44 9.97 -14.18 26.04
N THR A 45 10.18 -13.36 25.02
CA THR A 45 9.48 -13.50 23.73
C THR A 45 9.82 -14.82 23.05
N GLY A 46 11.08 -15.26 23.06
CA GLY A 46 11.47 -16.58 22.54
C GLY A 46 10.87 -17.75 23.32
N LEU A 47 10.56 -17.56 24.60
CA LEU A 47 9.89 -18.56 25.44
C LEU A 47 8.38 -18.61 25.21
N LEU A 48 7.72 -17.44 25.17
CA LEU A 48 6.28 -17.32 24.95
C LEU A 48 5.88 -17.59 23.50
N TRP A 49 6.80 -17.33 22.57
CA TRP A 49 6.54 -17.34 21.14
C TRP A 49 7.66 -18.04 20.34
N PRO A 50 7.92 -19.33 20.61
CA PRO A 50 9.06 -20.05 20.03
C PRO A 50 8.95 -20.28 18.51
N LYS A 51 7.76 -20.08 17.94
CA LYS A 51 7.50 -20.20 16.50
C LYS A 51 6.86 -18.92 15.99
N TYR A 52 7.15 -18.56 14.74
CA TYR A 52 6.49 -17.43 14.07
C TYR A 52 4.96 -17.54 14.18
N SER A 53 4.29 -16.41 14.47
CA SER A 53 2.84 -16.31 14.39
C SER A 53 2.44 -15.14 13.53
N VAL A 54 1.65 -15.45 12.53
CA VAL A 54 0.99 -14.48 11.66
C VAL A 54 0.15 -13.48 12.46
N ALA A 55 -0.50 -13.92 13.55
CA ALA A 55 -1.35 -13.04 14.36
C ALA A 55 -0.53 -11.98 15.12
N ILE A 56 0.57 -12.39 15.76
CA ILE A 56 1.45 -11.45 16.48
C ILE A 56 2.14 -10.50 15.49
N ASP A 57 2.63 -11.05 14.39
CA ASP A 57 3.26 -10.26 13.33
C ASP A 57 2.29 -9.25 12.71
N SER A 58 1.01 -9.62 12.54
CA SER A 58 0.00 -8.68 12.06
C SER A 58 -0.29 -7.56 13.07
N ILE A 59 -0.31 -7.85 14.37
CA ILE A 59 -0.44 -6.81 15.41
C ILE A 59 0.75 -5.85 15.37
N ASN A 60 1.97 -6.38 15.24
CA ASN A 60 3.19 -5.58 15.16
C ASN A 60 3.18 -4.66 13.93
N ARG A 61 2.92 -5.22 12.73
CA ARG A 61 2.82 -4.45 11.49
C ARG A 61 1.74 -3.38 11.55
N ASN A 62 0.58 -3.68 12.15
CA ASN A 62 -0.48 -2.70 12.31
C ASN A 62 -0.06 -1.54 13.23
N ALA A 63 0.68 -1.82 14.30
CA ALA A 63 1.20 -0.78 15.19
C ALA A 63 2.23 0.11 14.47
N GLU A 64 3.13 -0.49 13.69
CA GLU A 64 4.11 0.22 12.87
C GLU A 64 3.46 1.08 11.77
N MET A 65 2.43 0.54 11.11
CA MET A 65 1.64 1.26 10.12
C MET A 65 0.95 2.49 10.74
N VAL A 66 0.28 2.33 11.89
CA VAL A 66 -0.39 3.45 12.57
C VAL A 66 0.62 4.51 13.00
N ALA A 67 1.77 4.11 13.57
CA ALA A 67 2.82 5.05 13.95
C ALA A 67 3.39 5.80 12.72
N THR A 68 3.51 5.12 11.58
CA THR A 68 3.94 5.73 10.32
C THR A 68 2.92 6.73 9.79
N LEU A 69 1.63 6.39 9.79
CA LEU A 69 0.57 7.31 9.36
C LEU A 69 0.51 8.57 10.23
N GLN A 70 0.58 8.41 11.55
CA GLN A 70 0.62 9.54 12.48
C GLN A 70 1.82 10.45 12.27
N ARG A 71 2.98 9.87 11.94
CA ARG A 71 4.19 10.63 11.60
C ARG A 71 4.01 11.40 10.31
N LEU A 72 3.54 10.75 9.23
CA LEU A 72 3.31 11.41 7.94
C LEU A 72 2.30 12.56 8.06
N GLU A 73 1.25 12.37 8.87
CA GLU A 73 0.28 13.43 9.18
C GLU A 73 0.93 14.59 9.96
N ALA A 74 1.72 14.30 10.99
CA ALA A 74 2.43 15.31 11.78
C ALA A 74 3.46 16.08 10.95
N ASP A 75 4.12 15.40 10.00
CA ASP A 75 5.09 15.99 9.06
C ASP A 75 4.40 16.81 7.96
N GLY A 76 3.05 16.82 7.90
CA GLY A 76 2.29 17.57 6.89
C GLY A 76 2.48 17.04 5.47
N VAL A 77 2.72 15.73 5.33
CA VAL A 77 2.90 15.11 4.00
C VAL A 77 1.60 15.23 3.21
N GLU A 78 1.72 15.79 2.01
CA GLU A 78 0.60 16.00 1.10
C GLU A 78 -0.06 14.67 0.72
N SER A 79 -1.37 14.57 0.95
CA SER A 79 -2.20 13.42 0.59
C SER A 79 -3.05 13.73 -0.63
N PHE A 80 -3.28 12.73 -1.48
CA PHE A 80 -4.07 12.86 -2.71
C PHE A 80 -5.24 11.89 -2.70
N THR A 81 -6.34 12.27 -3.35
CA THR A 81 -7.55 11.43 -3.41
C THR A 81 -7.32 10.16 -4.22
N ASN A 82 -6.55 10.28 -5.29
CA ASN A 82 -6.24 9.18 -6.20
C ASN A 82 -4.83 9.33 -6.79
N LYS A 83 -4.37 8.26 -7.43
CA LYS A 83 -3.02 8.18 -8.02
C LYS A 83 -2.77 9.22 -9.12
N LEU A 84 -3.79 9.58 -9.89
CA LEU A 84 -3.65 10.53 -11.01
C LEU A 84 -3.43 11.97 -10.52
N GLU A 85 -4.07 12.35 -9.41
CA GLU A 85 -3.80 13.62 -8.73
C GLU A 85 -2.37 13.69 -8.20
N LEU A 86 -1.90 12.61 -7.54
CA LEU A 86 -0.52 12.48 -7.10
C LEU A 86 0.47 12.67 -8.26
N TYR A 87 0.24 11.99 -9.39
CA TYR A 87 1.10 12.09 -10.57
C TYR A 87 1.14 13.50 -11.16
N SER A 88 -0.03 14.15 -11.26
CA SER A 88 -0.12 15.53 -11.75
C SER A 88 0.65 16.49 -10.84
N ALA A 89 0.55 16.32 -9.51
CA ALA A 89 1.29 17.12 -8.55
C ALA A 89 2.80 16.88 -8.62
N ILE A 90 3.24 15.62 -8.81
CA ILE A 90 4.67 15.31 -9.01
C ILE A 90 5.18 15.94 -10.29
N ASN A 91 4.49 15.76 -11.42
CA ASN A 91 4.91 16.33 -12.71
C ASN A 91 4.99 17.86 -12.66
N LYS A 92 4.03 18.51 -11.98
CA LYS A 92 4.07 19.96 -11.75
C LYS A 92 5.30 20.38 -10.94
N LYS A 93 5.70 19.60 -9.93
CA LYS A 93 6.92 19.86 -9.14
C LYS A 93 8.21 19.58 -9.94
N LEU A 94 8.20 18.61 -10.84
CA LEU A 94 9.32 18.30 -11.73
C LEU A 94 9.53 19.40 -12.78
N GLY A 95 8.46 19.96 -13.34
CA GLY A 95 8.54 20.94 -14.43
C GLY A 95 9.00 20.30 -15.75
N ASP A 96 9.73 21.05 -16.57
CA ASP A 96 10.24 20.60 -17.88
C ASP A 96 11.58 19.85 -17.76
N VAL A 97 11.60 18.84 -16.88
CA VAL A 97 12.76 17.96 -16.71
C VAL A 97 12.55 16.67 -17.50
N CYS A 98 13.55 16.30 -18.28
CA CYS A 98 13.61 15.01 -18.96
C CYS A 98 13.69 13.87 -17.93
N VAL A 99 12.81 12.89 -18.04
CA VAL A 99 12.75 11.73 -17.13
C VAL A 99 12.74 10.40 -17.88
N SER A 100 13.28 9.38 -17.22
CA SER A 100 13.04 7.98 -17.57
C SER A 100 12.08 7.39 -16.55
N TYR A 101 10.82 7.17 -16.96
CA TYR A 101 9.79 6.58 -16.11
C TYR A 101 9.72 5.08 -16.35
N LEU A 102 9.84 4.28 -15.28
CA LEU A 102 9.81 2.83 -15.31
C LEU A 102 8.63 2.33 -14.47
N GLU A 103 7.69 1.63 -15.09
CA GLU A 103 6.52 1.04 -14.41
C GLU A 103 6.59 -0.49 -14.46
N PHE A 104 6.45 -1.12 -13.28
CA PHE A 104 6.45 -2.58 -13.12
C PHE A 104 5.04 -3.03 -12.73
N GLY A 105 4.42 -3.86 -13.56
CA GLY A 105 2.99 -4.20 -13.46
C GLY A 105 2.13 -3.10 -14.10
N VAL A 106 2.03 -3.13 -15.42
CA VAL A 106 1.36 -2.13 -16.26
C VAL A 106 -0.14 -2.41 -16.37
N TRP A 107 -0.51 -3.69 -16.42
CA TRP A 107 -1.85 -4.18 -16.72
C TRP A 107 -2.45 -3.46 -17.95
N LYS A 108 -3.44 -2.59 -17.75
CA LYS A 108 -4.14 -1.85 -18.81
C LYS A 108 -3.44 -0.56 -19.27
N GLY A 109 -2.28 -0.23 -18.71
CA GLY A 109 -1.50 0.94 -19.13
C GLY A 109 -2.09 2.30 -18.75
N VAL A 110 -3.14 2.34 -17.92
CA VAL A 110 -3.84 3.60 -17.55
C VAL A 110 -2.88 4.63 -16.95
N THR A 111 -2.01 4.19 -16.04
CA THR A 111 -1.06 5.03 -15.31
C THR A 111 0.15 5.41 -16.15
N LEU A 112 0.66 4.48 -16.96
CA LEU A 112 1.72 4.74 -17.92
C LEU A 112 1.28 5.79 -18.97
N GLY A 113 0.08 5.62 -19.52
CA GLY A 113 -0.51 6.57 -20.47
C GLY A 113 -0.78 7.93 -19.86
N ALA A 114 -1.23 7.99 -18.60
CA ALA A 114 -1.38 9.24 -17.87
C ALA A 114 -0.04 9.99 -17.74
N TRP A 115 1.05 9.30 -17.38
CA TRP A 115 2.39 9.89 -17.31
C TRP A 115 2.88 10.42 -18.66
N ALA A 116 2.75 9.62 -19.71
CA ALA A 116 3.13 10.02 -21.06
C ALA A 116 2.33 11.22 -21.59
N THR A 117 1.11 11.43 -21.08
CA THR A 117 0.26 12.58 -21.44
C THR A 117 0.66 13.86 -20.70
N ILE A 118 0.97 13.76 -19.39
CA ILE A 118 1.22 14.96 -18.57
C ILE A 118 2.66 15.47 -18.66
N ASN A 119 3.63 14.61 -18.93
CA ASN A 119 5.03 15.01 -19.11
C ASN A 119 5.34 15.19 -20.59
N THR A 120 5.48 16.43 -21.02
CA THR A 120 5.61 16.80 -22.45
C THR A 120 7.05 17.02 -22.91
N ASN A 121 8.04 16.75 -22.05
CA ASN A 121 9.44 16.91 -22.44
C ASN A 121 9.79 15.88 -23.54
N PRO A 122 10.26 16.31 -24.73
CA PRO A 122 10.46 15.42 -25.88
C PRO A 122 11.58 14.39 -25.66
N ASN A 123 12.46 14.63 -24.69
CA ASN A 123 13.55 13.71 -24.35
C ASN A 123 13.15 12.68 -23.29
N SER A 124 12.00 12.85 -22.63
CA SER A 124 11.50 11.87 -21.67
C SER A 124 11.19 10.53 -22.34
N ARG A 125 11.33 9.45 -21.58
CA ARG A 125 11.09 8.07 -22.02
C ARG A 125 10.26 7.33 -20.98
N PHE A 126 9.29 6.54 -21.44
CA PHE A 126 8.35 5.82 -20.60
C PHE A 126 8.41 4.34 -20.95
N TYR A 127 8.68 3.52 -19.95
CA TYR A 127 8.84 2.08 -20.12
C TYR A 127 7.88 1.36 -19.16
N GLY A 128 7.06 0.48 -19.73
CA GLY A 128 6.20 -0.42 -18.99
C GLY A 128 6.71 -1.85 -19.07
N PHE A 129 6.81 -2.52 -17.92
CA PHE A 129 7.20 -3.92 -17.79
C PHE A 129 6.05 -4.71 -17.18
N ASP A 130 5.54 -5.68 -17.95
CA ASP A 130 4.51 -6.60 -17.51
C ASP A 130 4.63 -7.89 -18.34
N SER A 131 4.23 -9.02 -17.76
CA SER A 131 4.07 -10.26 -18.53
C SER A 131 2.81 -10.20 -19.39
N PHE A 132 1.80 -9.43 -18.96
CA PHE A 132 0.44 -9.45 -19.49
C PHE A 132 -0.26 -10.81 -19.37
N GLU A 133 0.31 -11.73 -18.58
CA GLU A 133 -0.22 -13.07 -18.28
C GLU A 133 -0.85 -13.12 -16.88
N GLY A 134 -0.92 -11.97 -16.19
CA GLY A 134 -1.41 -11.86 -14.82
C GLY A 134 -0.42 -12.42 -13.80
N LEU A 135 -0.91 -12.66 -12.58
CA LEU A 135 -0.08 -13.22 -11.51
C LEU A 135 0.35 -14.67 -11.82
N PRO A 136 1.63 -15.02 -11.62
CA PRO A 136 2.14 -16.37 -11.88
C PRO A 136 1.64 -17.42 -10.88
N GLU A 137 1.31 -16.99 -9.66
CA GLU A 137 0.75 -17.82 -8.59
C GLU A 137 -0.23 -17.03 -7.70
N ASP A 138 -0.92 -17.74 -6.80
CA ASP A 138 -1.74 -17.12 -5.77
C ASP A 138 -0.88 -16.22 -4.87
N TRP A 139 -1.23 -14.94 -4.81
CA TRP A 139 -0.56 -13.97 -3.97
C TRP A 139 -1.31 -13.79 -2.65
N VAL A 140 -0.77 -14.37 -1.58
CA VAL A 140 -1.29 -14.23 -0.22
C VAL A 140 -0.77 -12.92 0.39
N HIS A 141 -1.67 -12.02 0.76
CA HIS A 141 -1.34 -10.74 1.38
C HIS A 141 -2.24 -10.45 2.59
N GLY A 142 -1.96 -9.36 3.32
CA GLY A 142 -2.62 -9.04 4.58
C GLY A 142 -4.14 -8.83 4.52
N PHE A 143 -4.73 -8.78 3.31
CA PHE A 143 -6.16 -8.52 3.09
C PHE A 143 -6.88 -9.68 2.39
N GLY A 144 -6.20 -10.80 2.15
CA GLY A 144 -6.76 -11.96 1.47
C GLY A 144 -5.78 -12.61 0.51
N VAL A 145 -6.34 -13.32 -0.47
CA VAL A 145 -5.56 -13.98 -1.52
C VAL A 145 -6.02 -13.39 -2.85
N THR A 146 -5.08 -12.79 -3.58
CA THR A 146 -5.29 -12.48 -4.99
C THR A 146 -4.88 -13.71 -5.79
N ARG A 147 -5.82 -14.29 -6.53
CA ARG A 147 -5.59 -15.56 -7.22
C ARG A 147 -4.61 -15.41 -8.39
N LYS A 148 -3.97 -16.51 -8.75
CA LYS A 148 -3.23 -16.68 -10.01
C LYS A 148 -4.05 -16.18 -11.21
N GLU A 149 -3.39 -15.68 -12.25
CA GLU A 149 -3.98 -15.17 -13.50
C GLU A 149 -4.86 -13.92 -13.33
N ILE A 150 -5.09 -13.43 -12.11
CA ILE A 150 -5.67 -12.10 -11.93
C ILE A 150 -4.73 -11.09 -12.59
N PHE A 151 -5.32 -10.17 -13.35
CA PHE A 151 -4.66 -9.19 -14.24
C PHE A 151 -4.18 -9.73 -15.60
N ASP A 152 -4.54 -10.97 -15.98
CA ASP A 152 -4.22 -11.52 -17.29
C ASP A 152 -4.90 -10.74 -18.44
N LEU A 153 -4.10 -10.38 -19.45
CA LEU A 153 -4.51 -9.81 -20.73
C LEU A 153 -4.20 -10.76 -21.89
N LYS A 154 -4.08 -12.05 -21.60
CA LYS A 154 -3.75 -13.15 -22.52
C LYS A 154 -2.39 -12.98 -23.19
N GLY A 155 -1.43 -12.39 -22.47
CA GLY A 155 -0.11 -12.04 -22.99
C GLY A 155 -0.13 -10.87 -23.99
N ILE A 156 -1.26 -10.18 -24.15
CA ILE A 156 -1.40 -9.07 -25.11
C ILE A 156 -1.21 -7.74 -24.38
N ALA A 157 -0.19 -7.00 -24.79
CA ALA A 157 0.03 -5.64 -24.30
C ALA A 157 -1.13 -4.71 -24.72
N PRO A 158 -1.58 -3.79 -23.83
CA PRO A 158 -2.59 -2.80 -24.16
C PRO A 158 -2.06 -1.80 -25.20
N THR A 159 -2.93 -1.39 -26.13
CA THR A 159 -2.66 -0.40 -27.18
C THR A 159 -3.12 0.99 -26.79
#